data_AF-A0A1M3M6C0-F1
#
_entry.id   AF-A0A1M3M6C0-F1
#
_cell.length_a   1.000
_cell.length_b   1.000
_cell.length_c   1.000
_cell.angle_alpha   90.00
_cell.angle_beta   90.00
_cell.angle_gamma   90.00
#
_symmetry.space_group_name_H-M   'P 1'
#
loop_
_entity.id
_entity.type
_entity.pdbx_description
1 polymer ?
#
loop_
_entity_poly.entity_id
_entity_poly.type
_entity_poly.pdbx_seq_one_letter_code
_entity_poly.pdbx_strand_id
1 'polypeptide(L)'
;MIGRCVLLLVMLAGPAAAEDLHALWDGQCGACHGHAGDFARSSLEIRNDQLMGKASGRPVAEYLVVHNGGYSAPQIAALRAMLTAQVQTTPEFQAHCDGCHDSAAQVLRDWVLVRDGHLFGRQSGQDLEQFLIRHGGADADSRGRIIQSLTRVADELNHR
;
A
#
# COMPACT_ATOMS: atom_id res chain seq x y z
N MET A 1 14.31 -30.46 51.67
CA MET A 1 14.81 -29.67 50.53
C MET A 1 13.93 -29.97 49.33
N ILE A 2 12.97 -29.09 48.99
CA ILE A 2 12.10 -29.25 47.82
C ILE A 2 12.43 -28.10 46.88
N GLY A 3 13.20 -28.39 45.83
CA GLY A 3 13.56 -27.44 44.79
C GLY A 3 12.34 -27.11 43.94
N ARG A 4 11.89 -25.86 43.97
CA ARG A 4 10.85 -25.35 43.07
C ARG A 4 11.51 -25.07 41.72
N CYS A 5 11.34 -25.97 40.76
CA CYS A 5 11.56 -25.65 39.35
C CYS A 5 10.46 -24.67 38.91
N VAL A 6 10.84 -23.40 38.75
CA VAL A 6 10.00 -22.40 38.08
C VAL A 6 10.17 -22.63 36.59
N LEU A 7 9.14 -23.20 35.95
CA LEU A 7 9.08 -23.34 34.50
C LEU A 7 8.74 -21.96 33.91
N LEU A 8 9.74 -21.28 33.35
CA LEU A 8 9.55 -20.01 32.65
C LEU A 8 8.93 -20.31 31.28
N LEU A 9 7.64 -19.98 31.10
CA LEU A 9 6.96 -20.07 29.82
C LEU A 9 7.43 -18.91 28.93
N VAL A 10 8.37 -19.17 28.01
CA VAL A 10 8.74 -18.21 26.98
C VAL A 10 7.64 -18.21 25.92
N MET A 11 6.78 -17.18 25.91
CA MET A 11 5.88 -16.95 24.79
C MET A 11 6.71 -16.46 23.60
N LEU A 12 7.04 -17.38 22.70
CA LEU A 12 7.55 -17.05 21.38
C LEU A 12 6.45 -16.32 20.61
N ALA A 13 6.50 -14.99 20.60
CA ALA A 13 5.74 -14.20 19.66
C ALA A 13 6.22 -14.57 18.25
N GLY A 14 5.40 -15.34 17.52
CA GLY A 14 5.63 -15.59 16.11
C GLY A 14 5.63 -14.26 15.34
N PRO A 15 6.32 -14.20 14.18
CA PRO A 15 6.29 -12.99 13.37
C PRO A 15 4.83 -12.68 13.01
N ALA A 16 4.40 -11.45 13.30
CA ALA A 16 3.14 -10.95 12.77
C ALA A 16 3.20 -11.10 11.24
N ALA A 17 2.22 -11.78 10.66
CA ALA A 17 2.11 -11.88 9.21
C ALA A 17 1.97 -10.45 8.67
N ALA A 18 2.75 -10.13 7.63
CA ALA A 18 2.63 -8.84 6.98
C ALA A 18 1.22 -8.69 6.39
N GLU A 19 0.57 -7.57 6.65
CA GLU A 19 -0.75 -7.23 6.11
C GLU A 19 -0.58 -6.59 4.72
N ASP A 20 -1.27 -7.12 3.72
CA ASP A 20 -1.35 -6.50 2.41
C ASP A 20 -2.45 -5.44 2.45
N LEU A 21 -2.06 -4.15 2.52
CA LEU A 21 -3.01 -3.05 2.68
C LEU A 21 -3.91 -2.83 1.47
N HIS A 22 -3.44 -3.22 0.28
CA HIS A 22 -4.25 -3.16 -0.94
C HIS A 22 -5.28 -4.29 -0.95
N ALA A 23 -4.92 -5.48 -0.46
CA ALA A 23 -5.89 -6.57 -0.29
C ALA A 23 -6.93 -6.26 0.80
N LEU A 24 -6.51 -5.62 1.91
CA LEU A 24 -7.42 -5.10 2.92
C LEU A 24 -8.41 -4.10 2.30
N TRP A 25 -7.91 -3.13 1.53
CA TRP A 25 -8.76 -2.17 0.84
C TRP A 25 -9.72 -2.86 -0.14
N ASP A 26 -9.22 -3.73 -1.01
CA ASP A 26 -10.04 -4.40 -2.02
C ASP A 26 -11.15 -5.24 -1.37
N GLY A 27 -10.83 -5.94 -0.28
CA GLY A 27 -11.77 -6.81 0.43
C GLY A 27 -12.80 -6.09 1.30
N GLN A 28 -12.50 -4.89 1.81
CA GLN A 28 -13.37 -4.18 2.76
C GLN A 28 -14.00 -2.90 2.20
N CYS A 29 -13.34 -2.26 1.23
CA CYS A 29 -13.69 -0.93 0.73
C CYS A 29 -13.95 -0.91 -0.79
N GLY A 30 -13.21 -1.73 -1.54
CA GLY A 30 -13.13 -1.67 -3.00
C GLY A 30 -14.46 -1.85 -3.72
N ALA A 31 -15.35 -2.72 -3.22
CA ALA A 31 -16.65 -2.96 -3.84
C ALA A 31 -17.54 -1.70 -3.90
N CYS A 32 -17.37 -0.76 -2.96
CA CYS A 32 -18.12 0.50 -2.93
C CYS A 32 -17.32 1.70 -3.43
N HIS A 33 -15.99 1.67 -3.29
CA HIS A 33 -15.12 2.83 -3.53
C HIS A 33 -14.19 2.71 -4.74
N GLY A 34 -14.09 1.54 -5.37
CA GLY A 34 -13.11 1.28 -6.43
C GLY A 34 -11.68 1.22 -5.90
N HIS A 35 -10.69 1.53 -6.74
CA HIS A 35 -9.28 1.46 -6.36
C HIS A 35 -8.88 2.54 -5.34
N ALA A 36 -8.03 2.17 -4.39
CA ALA A 36 -7.60 3.05 -3.29
C ALA A 36 -7.02 4.37 -3.79
N GLY A 37 -6.20 4.33 -4.84
CA GLY A 37 -5.58 5.51 -5.42
C GLY A 37 -6.59 6.52 -5.96
N ASP A 38 -7.54 6.03 -6.77
CA ASP A 38 -8.54 6.89 -7.41
C ASP A 38 -9.53 7.46 -6.40
N PHE A 39 -9.96 6.63 -5.44
CA PHE A 39 -10.75 7.09 -4.32
C PHE A 39 -10.02 8.19 -3.52
N ALA A 40 -8.76 7.94 -3.14
CA ALA A 40 -7.99 8.88 -2.35
C ALA A 40 -7.87 10.24 -3.05
N ARG A 41 -7.45 10.26 -4.31
CA ARG A 41 -7.27 11.50 -5.08
C ARG A 41 -8.58 12.24 -5.34
N SER A 42 -9.67 11.52 -5.61
CA SER A 42 -10.98 12.13 -5.90
C SER A 42 -11.66 12.64 -4.64
N SER A 43 -11.58 11.91 -3.53
CA SER A 43 -12.47 12.07 -2.38
C SER A 43 -11.79 12.58 -1.11
N LEU A 44 -10.46 12.54 -1.04
CA LEU A 44 -9.69 12.91 0.15
C LEU A 44 -8.75 14.08 -0.11
N GLU A 45 -8.45 14.82 0.96
CA GLU A 45 -7.48 15.90 0.94
C GLU A 45 -6.68 15.92 2.24
N ILE A 46 -5.53 16.59 2.21
CA ILE A 46 -4.74 16.86 3.40
C ILE A 46 -5.04 18.29 3.84
N ARG A 47 -5.53 18.44 5.07
CA ARG A 47 -5.81 19.74 5.69
C ARG A 47 -5.26 19.72 7.10
N ASN A 48 -4.38 20.67 7.42
CA ASN A 48 -3.71 20.77 8.73
C ASN A 48 -3.05 19.44 9.15
N ASP A 49 -2.29 18.82 8.23
CA ASP A 49 -1.61 17.53 8.43
C ASP A 49 -2.54 16.34 8.75
N GLN A 50 -3.85 16.49 8.54
CA GLN A 50 -4.84 15.42 8.68
C GLN A 50 -5.40 15.03 7.32
N LEU A 51 -5.58 13.72 7.13
CA LEU A 51 -6.32 13.19 5.99
C LEU A 51 -7.83 13.36 6.24
N MET A 52 -8.48 14.14 5.40
CA MET A 52 -9.88 14.54 5.52
C MET A 52 -10.69 14.06 4.33
N GLY A 53 -11.97 13.76 4.54
CA GLY A 53 -12.91 13.62 3.43
C GLY A 53 -13.30 14.99 2.87
N LYS A 54 -13.14 15.20 1.56
CA LYS A 54 -13.46 16.49 0.90
C LYS A 54 -14.92 16.89 1.11
N ALA A 55 -15.84 15.94 0.91
CA ALA A 55 -17.28 16.19 1.01
C ALA A 55 -17.76 16.27 2.47
N SER A 56 -17.26 15.40 3.35
CA SER A 56 -17.73 15.33 4.73
C SER A 56 -17.05 16.36 5.64
N GLY A 57 -15.86 16.83 5.30
CA GLY A 57 -15.02 17.64 6.18
C GLY A 57 -14.56 16.91 7.43
N ARG A 58 -14.71 15.58 7.51
CA ARG A 58 -14.38 14.77 8.69
C ARG A 58 -12.99 14.13 8.54
N PRO A 59 -12.23 13.98 9.64
CA PRO A 59 -11.00 13.19 9.64
C PRO A 59 -11.28 11.73 9.29
N VAL A 60 -10.49 11.16 8.39
CA VAL A 60 -10.63 9.76 7.96
C VAL A 60 -10.47 8.81 9.15
N ALA A 61 -9.54 9.09 10.06
CA ALA A 61 -9.31 8.25 11.24
C ALA A 61 -10.57 8.13 12.12
N GLU A 62 -11.26 9.24 12.38
CA GLU A 62 -12.50 9.23 13.17
C GLU A 62 -13.65 8.54 12.44
N TYR A 63 -13.71 8.70 11.11
CA TYR A 63 -14.73 8.04 10.29
C TYR A 63 -14.58 6.52 10.31
N LEU A 64 -13.35 6.00 10.23
CA LEU A 64 -13.07 4.57 10.23
C LEU A 64 -13.35 3.87 11.58
N VAL A 65 -13.50 4.61 12.69
CA VAL A 65 -13.91 4.00 13.97
C VAL A 65 -15.31 3.41 13.89
N VAL A 66 -16.18 3.96 13.05
CA VAL A 66 -17.61 3.58 12.96
C VAL A 66 -18.02 3.06 11.60
N HIS A 67 -17.26 3.35 10.54
CA HIS A 67 -17.58 2.92 9.19
C HIS A 67 -17.38 1.41 9.02
N ASN A 68 -18.32 0.75 8.34
CA ASN A 68 -18.29 -0.69 8.07
C ASN A 68 -18.10 -1.58 9.33
N GLY A 69 -18.70 -1.19 10.46
CA GLY A 69 -18.57 -1.91 11.73
C GLY A 69 -17.33 -1.54 12.55
N GLY A 70 -16.47 -0.67 12.04
CA GLY A 70 -15.31 -0.11 12.74
C GLY A 70 -14.03 -0.92 12.55
N TYR A 71 -12.90 -0.22 12.50
CA TYR A 71 -11.56 -0.80 12.33
C TYR A 71 -10.70 -0.62 13.57
N SER A 72 -9.71 -1.49 13.74
CA SER A 72 -8.74 -1.38 14.84
C SER A 72 -7.82 -0.17 14.66
N ALA A 73 -7.27 0.36 15.76
CA ALA A 73 -6.36 1.50 15.69
C ALA A 73 -5.13 1.26 14.76
N PRO A 74 -4.48 0.08 14.74
CA PRO A 74 -3.42 -0.22 13.78
C PRO A 74 -3.90 -0.16 12.32
N GLN A 75 -5.04 -0.78 12.00
CA GLN A 75 -5.60 -0.75 10.63
C GLN A 75 -5.95 0.66 10.19
N ILE A 76 -6.53 1.47 11.08
CA ILE A 76 -6.83 2.88 10.81
C ILE A 76 -5.55 3.65 10.50
N ALA A 77 -4.49 3.44 11.28
CA ALA A 77 -3.21 4.09 11.06
C ALA A 77 -2.59 3.69 9.71
N ALA A 78 -2.61 2.40 9.38
CA ALA A 78 -2.07 1.86 8.13
C ALA A 78 -2.84 2.34 6.90
N LEU A 79 -4.18 2.22 6.91
CA LEU A 79 -5.04 2.72 5.84
C LEU A 79 -4.87 4.23 5.64
N ARG A 80 -4.78 5.00 6.73
CA ARG A 80 -4.52 6.44 6.64
C ARG A 80 -3.18 6.72 5.98
N ALA A 81 -2.12 6.02 6.37
CA ALA A 81 -0.79 6.21 5.79
C ALA A 81 -0.79 5.92 4.28
N MET A 82 -1.36 4.77 3.88
CA MET A 82 -1.50 4.39 2.47
C MET A 82 -2.31 5.45 1.70
N LEU A 83 -3.49 5.84 2.18
CA LEU A 83 -4.35 6.80 1.50
C LEU A 83 -3.72 8.21 1.43
N THR A 84 -3.03 8.65 2.48
CA THR A 84 -2.24 9.89 2.46
C THR A 84 -1.18 9.84 1.36
N ALA A 85 -0.44 8.74 1.24
CA ALA A 85 0.55 8.60 0.17
C ALA A 85 -0.10 8.62 -1.22
N GLN A 86 -1.28 8.02 -1.38
CA GLN A 86 -2.04 8.07 -2.64
C GLN A 86 -2.51 9.49 -3.00
N VAL A 87 -2.86 10.33 -2.01
CA VAL A 87 -3.19 11.74 -2.24
C VAL A 87 -1.96 12.56 -2.66
N GLN A 88 -0.80 12.27 -2.07
CA GLN A 88 0.42 13.06 -2.29
C GLN A 88 1.23 12.65 -3.53
N THR A 89 0.97 11.47 -4.08
CA THR A 89 1.73 10.93 -5.22
C THR A 89 1.09 11.34 -6.54
N THR A 90 1.88 11.94 -7.45
CA THR A 90 1.48 12.11 -8.85
C THR A 90 1.17 10.73 -9.46
N PRO A 91 0.01 10.53 -10.10
CA PRO A 91 -0.44 9.20 -10.53
C PRO A 91 0.22 8.75 -11.84
N GLU A 92 1.56 8.69 -11.87
CA GLU A 92 2.34 8.31 -13.05
C GLU A 92 2.05 6.87 -13.51
N PHE A 93 1.78 5.96 -12.57
CA PHE A 93 1.33 4.61 -12.93
C PHE A 93 0.02 4.66 -13.72
N GLN A 94 -0.95 5.49 -13.30
CA GLN A 94 -2.20 5.64 -14.04
C GLN A 94 -1.92 6.22 -15.43
N ALA A 95 -1.15 7.31 -15.51
CA ALA A 95 -0.86 7.98 -16.77
C ALA A 95 -0.15 7.09 -17.83
N HIS A 96 0.63 6.09 -17.40
CA HIS A 96 1.50 5.32 -18.27
C HIS A 96 1.19 3.82 -18.35
N CYS A 97 0.49 3.26 -17.36
CA CYS A 97 0.37 1.81 -17.20
C CYS A 97 -1.08 1.30 -17.18
N ASP A 98 -2.08 2.16 -16.96
CA ASP A 98 -3.48 1.73 -16.79
C ASP A 98 -4.13 1.16 -18.07
N GLY A 99 -3.58 1.47 -19.23
CA GLY A 99 -4.05 0.93 -20.51
C GLY A 99 -3.79 -0.58 -20.68
N CYS A 100 -2.89 -1.17 -19.89
CA CYS A 100 -2.58 -2.61 -19.94
C CYS A 100 -2.59 -3.30 -18.56
N HIS A 101 -2.46 -2.54 -17.48
CA HIS A 101 -2.39 -3.06 -16.11
C HIS A 101 -3.48 -2.44 -15.26
N ASP A 102 -4.13 -3.24 -14.42
CA ASP A 102 -5.22 -2.75 -13.56
C ASP A 102 -4.67 -1.84 -12.43
N SER A 103 -3.70 -2.34 -11.66
CA SER A 103 -3.12 -1.58 -10.55
C SER A 103 -1.65 -1.90 -10.30
N ALA A 104 -0.96 -0.95 -9.66
CA ALA A 104 0.40 -1.13 -9.18
C ALA A 104 0.54 -2.34 -8.24
N ALA A 105 -0.45 -2.52 -7.35
CA ALA A 105 -0.50 -3.65 -6.43
C ALA A 105 -0.58 -4.99 -7.17
N GLN A 106 -1.44 -5.10 -8.18
CA GLN A 106 -1.53 -6.31 -9.01
C GLN A 106 -0.22 -6.58 -9.74
N VAL A 107 0.38 -5.55 -10.37
CA VAL A 107 1.67 -5.71 -11.06
C VAL A 107 2.74 -6.28 -10.12
N LEU A 108 2.81 -5.76 -8.90
CA LEU A 108 3.79 -6.19 -7.92
C LEU A 108 3.55 -7.62 -7.43
N ARG A 109 2.30 -8.00 -7.17
CA ARG A 109 1.95 -9.38 -6.77
C ARG A 109 2.34 -10.38 -7.86
N ASP A 110 1.92 -10.10 -9.09
CA ASP A 110 1.96 -11.08 -10.17
C ASP A 110 3.34 -11.16 -10.84
N TRP A 111 3.96 -10.01 -11.08
CA TRP A 111 5.06 -9.90 -12.04
C TRP A 111 6.39 -9.45 -11.44
N VAL A 112 6.41 -8.91 -10.23
CA VAL A 112 7.63 -8.31 -9.67
C VAL A 112 8.13 -9.09 -8.45
N LEU A 113 9.45 -9.18 -8.34
CA LEU A 113 10.18 -9.64 -7.18
C LEU A 113 10.93 -8.45 -6.58
N VAL A 114 10.83 -8.27 -5.27
CA VAL A 114 11.67 -7.34 -4.52
C VAL A 114 12.92 -8.07 -4.05
N ARG A 115 14.10 -7.51 -4.32
CA ARG A 115 15.39 -8.03 -3.82
C ARG A 115 16.30 -6.86 -3.48
N ASP A 116 16.77 -6.80 -2.24
CA ASP A 116 17.67 -5.75 -1.75
C ASP A 116 17.12 -4.32 -2.02
N GLY A 117 15.80 -4.15 -1.90
CA GLY A 117 15.11 -2.87 -2.16
C GLY A 117 14.89 -2.54 -3.64
N HIS A 118 15.34 -3.40 -4.56
CA HIS A 118 15.20 -3.21 -6.00
C HIS A 118 14.09 -4.10 -6.57
N LEU A 119 13.49 -3.65 -7.67
CA LEU A 119 12.36 -4.30 -8.32
C LEU A 119 12.85 -5.06 -9.57
N PHE A 120 12.57 -6.35 -9.64
CA PHE A 120 12.94 -7.21 -10.77
C PHE A 120 11.72 -7.93 -11.32
N GLY A 121 11.70 -8.21 -12.63
CA GLY A 121 10.74 -9.13 -13.21
C GLY A 121 10.88 -10.52 -12.59
N ARG A 122 9.79 -11.04 -12.02
CA ARG A 122 9.75 -12.31 -11.29
C ARG A 122 10.22 -13.50 -12.13
N GLN A 123 9.81 -13.54 -13.41
CA GLN A 123 10.16 -14.61 -14.33
C GLN A 123 11.46 -14.32 -15.10
N SER A 124 11.64 -13.08 -15.55
CA SER A 124 12.78 -12.70 -16.40
C SER A 124 14.06 -12.43 -15.61
N GLY A 125 13.95 -12.09 -14.32
CA GLY A 125 15.06 -11.56 -13.52
C GLY A 125 15.54 -10.17 -13.96
N GLN A 126 14.87 -9.55 -14.94
CA GLN A 126 15.27 -8.25 -15.48
C GLN A 126 15.00 -7.13 -14.48
N ASP A 127 15.94 -6.20 -14.34
CA ASP A 127 15.76 -4.98 -13.56
C ASP A 127 14.60 -4.14 -14.14
N LEU A 128 13.65 -3.76 -13.27
CA LEU A 128 12.42 -3.10 -13.70
C LEU A 128 12.68 -1.67 -14.18
N GLU A 129 13.62 -0.94 -13.58
CA GLU A 129 13.97 0.41 -14.02
C GLU A 129 14.53 0.40 -15.44
N GLN A 130 15.40 -0.57 -15.75
CA GLN A 130 15.92 -0.77 -17.11
C GLN A 130 14.84 -1.23 -18.09
N PHE A 131 13.91 -2.08 -17.65
CA PHE A 131 12.80 -2.53 -18.48
C PHE A 131 11.90 -1.37 -18.92
N LEU A 132 11.58 -0.45 -18.00
CA LEU A 132 10.72 0.70 -18.26
C LEU A 132 11.30 1.68 -19.29
N ILE A 133 12.60 1.65 -19.61
CA ILE A 133 13.18 2.46 -20.71
C ILE A 133 12.49 2.15 -22.05
N ARG A 134 11.98 0.93 -22.22
CA ARG A 134 11.36 0.45 -23.46
C ARG A 134 9.89 0.03 -23.28
N HIS A 135 9.29 0.30 -22.12
CA HIS A 135 7.94 -0.12 -21.78
C HIS A 135 7.17 0.99 -21.05
N GLY A 136 5.88 1.14 -21.34
CA GLY A 136 5.00 2.15 -20.71
C GLY A 136 5.17 3.58 -21.24
N GLY A 137 6.16 3.86 -22.09
CA GLY A 137 6.30 5.16 -22.77
C GLY A 137 6.58 6.35 -21.85
N ALA A 138 7.08 6.12 -20.64
CA ALA A 138 7.44 7.16 -19.68
C ALA A 138 8.84 7.74 -19.96
N ASP A 139 8.98 9.06 -19.82
CA ASP A 139 10.28 9.73 -19.85
C ASP A 139 11.12 9.39 -18.60
N ALA A 140 12.34 9.93 -18.51
CA ALA A 140 13.24 9.59 -17.40
C ALA A 140 12.67 9.97 -16.02
N ASP A 141 11.99 11.12 -15.94
CA ASP A 141 11.46 11.64 -14.69
C ASP A 141 10.21 10.86 -14.26
N SER A 142 9.29 10.61 -15.19
CA SER A 142 8.11 9.78 -14.96
C SER A 142 8.49 8.34 -14.60
N ARG A 143 9.49 7.74 -15.26
CA ARG A 143 9.99 6.40 -14.87
C ARG A 143 10.51 6.38 -13.44
N GLY A 144 11.30 7.37 -13.03
CA GLY A 144 11.77 7.48 -11.65
C GLY A 144 10.62 7.53 -10.64
N ARG A 145 9.57 8.32 -10.94
CA ARG A 145 8.36 8.41 -10.12
C ARG A 145 7.53 7.13 -10.12
N ILE A 146 7.47 6.40 -11.24
CA ILE A 146 6.83 5.07 -11.31
C ILE A 146 7.56 4.09 -10.40
N ILE A 147 8.90 3.99 -10.50
CA ILE A 147 9.69 3.11 -9.64
C ILE A 147 9.50 3.47 -8.17
N GLN A 148 9.55 4.76 -7.81
CA GLN A 148 9.30 5.20 -6.44
C GLN A 148 7.91 4.78 -5.94
N SER A 149 6.89 4.93 -6.79
CA SER A 149 5.52 4.51 -6.46
C SER A 149 5.42 3.00 -6.27
N LEU A 150 6.04 2.21 -7.14
CA LEU A 150 6.04 0.75 -7.05
C LEU A 150 6.82 0.26 -5.82
N THR A 151 7.94 0.88 -5.48
CA THR A 151 8.68 0.56 -4.24
C THR A 151 7.82 0.82 -3.02
N ARG A 152 7.17 1.98 -2.94
CA ARG A 152 6.23 2.29 -1.84
C ARG A 152 5.09 1.26 -1.77
N VAL A 153 4.46 0.95 -2.90
CA VAL A 153 3.37 -0.04 -2.92
C VAL A 153 3.89 -1.42 -2.51
N ALA A 154 5.11 -1.80 -2.85
CA ALA A 154 5.71 -3.06 -2.41
C ALA A 154 5.85 -3.14 -0.88
N ASP A 155 6.16 -2.03 -0.21
CA ASP A 155 6.17 -1.95 1.26
C ASP A 155 4.74 -2.05 1.82
N GLU A 156 3.75 -1.46 1.16
CA GLU A 156 2.33 -1.54 1.54
C GLU A 156 1.75 -2.96 1.37
N LEU A 157 2.27 -3.76 0.43
CA LEU A 157 1.92 -5.19 0.29
C LEU A 157 2.52 -6.06 1.39
N ASN A 158 3.59 -5.59 2.04
CA ASN A 158 4.32 -6.30 3.08
C ASN A 158 4.31 -5.53 4.41
N HIS A 159 3.23 -4.80 4.69
CA HIS A 159 3.12 -3.92 5.86
C HIS A 159 3.21 -4.72 7.16
N ARG A 160 4.02 -4.28 8.11
CA ARG A 160 4.22 -4.92 9.42
C ARG A 160 4.04 -3.93 10.55
#